data_AF-A0A2G5X6H5-F1
#
_entry.id   AF-A0A2G5X6H5-F1
#
_cell.length_a   1.000
_cell.length_b   1.000
_cell.length_c   1.000
_cell.angle_alpha   90.00
_cell.angle_beta   90.00
_cell.angle_gamma   90.00
#
_symmetry.space_group_name_H-M   'P 1'
#
loop_
_entity.id
_entity.type
_entity.pdbx_description
1 polymer ?
#
loop_
_entity_poly.entity_id
_entity_poly.type
_entity_poly.pdbx_seq_one_letter_code
_entity_poly.pdbx_strand_id
1 'polypeptide(L)'
;MGQWYVEYELQVNRPGLLGDIASLLGMLRVDIVTINGVDGRYRGMLVHTDHDQQIKRFELIASTMDAIVIHKIREPKLRDVLAVRHGHYIQRGTDDRRTYQFIRSELGILVDFLAEIFKQDGHKLIGVRGMPRVGKTESVVAASVCANKKWVFLSSTMIKQTIRTSMMGDEFSDDNIFILDGIVTRKTSDERHMQLVREIMGLPTIKVVEHPDMFVKQSEYTIEDFDIIIELRTTVDQEITYEILEKNDPLSNRNPMGGFNMFN
;
A
#
# COMPACT_ATOMS: atom_id res chain seq x y z
N MET A 1 18.42 -20.48 5.59
CA MET A 1 17.97 -19.58 6.68
C MET A 1 16.98 -18.60 6.10
N GLY A 2 15.72 -18.73 6.49
CA GLY A 2 14.65 -17.97 5.85
C GLY A 2 13.37 -18.00 6.66
N GLN A 3 12.53 -16.99 6.43
CA GLN A 3 11.18 -16.96 6.95
C GLN A 3 10.28 -17.75 6.01
N TRP A 4 9.31 -18.47 6.57
CA TRP A 4 8.34 -19.28 5.84
C TRP A 4 6.93 -18.91 6.26
N TYR A 5 6.01 -18.98 5.31
CA TYR A 5 4.57 -18.86 5.55
C TYR A 5 3.93 -20.23 5.49
N VAL A 6 3.20 -20.56 6.55
CA VAL A 6 2.38 -21.77 6.67
C VAL A 6 0.91 -21.35 6.78
N GLU A 7 0.08 -21.86 5.89
CA GLU A 7 -1.38 -21.75 5.98
C GLU A 7 -1.99 -23.13 6.17
N TYR A 8 -2.83 -23.29 7.17
CA TYR A 8 -3.54 -24.53 7.43
C TYR A 8 -4.97 -24.29 7.90
N GLU A 9 -5.81 -25.31 7.73
CA GLU A 9 -7.21 -25.33 8.16
C GLU A 9 -7.40 -26.40 9.23
N LEU A 10 -8.18 -26.11 10.26
CA LEU A 10 -8.52 -27.08 11.30
C LEU A 10 -9.70 -27.94 10.80
N GLN A 11 -9.49 -29.25 10.69
CA GLN A 11 -10.57 -30.20 10.39
C GLN A 11 -11.31 -30.61 11.67
N VAL A 12 -10.58 -30.71 12.79
CA VAL A 12 -11.14 -31.03 14.10
C VAL A 12 -10.76 -29.93 15.08
N ASN A 13 -11.74 -29.14 15.50
CA ASN A 13 -11.51 -28.07 16.48
C ASN A 13 -11.48 -28.63 17.91
N ARG A 14 -10.36 -29.25 18.28
CA ARG A 14 -10.11 -29.73 19.66
C ARG A 14 -9.25 -28.74 20.46
N PRO A 15 -9.57 -28.47 21.73
CA PRO A 15 -8.69 -27.74 22.63
C PRO A 15 -7.28 -28.34 22.65
N GLY A 16 -6.25 -27.50 22.62
CA GLY A 16 -4.84 -27.93 22.68
C GLY A 16 -4.17 -28.22 21.34
N LEU A 17 -4.91 -28.33 20.22
CA LEU A 17 -4.32 -28.66 18.91
C LEU A 17 -3.27 -27.64 18.44
N LEU A 18 -3.47 -26.35 18.72
CA LEU A 18 -2.47 -25.32 18.47
C LEU A 18 -1.18 -25.55 19.28
N GLY A 19 -1.32 -26.00 20.52
CA GLY A 19 -0.18 -26.36 21.38
C GLY A 19 0.58 -27.56 20.84
N ASP A 20 -0.12 -28.55 20.29
CA ASP A 20 0.51 -29.72 19.66
C ASP A 20 1.32 -29.32 18.41
N ILE A 21 0.75 -28.48 17.55
CA ILE A 21 1.44 -27.95 16.35
C ILE A 21 2.65 -27.11 16.75
N ALA A 22 2.50 -26.23 17.74
CA ALA A 22 3.60 -25.40 18.24
C ALA A 22 4.71 -26.25 18.86
N SER A 23 4.37 -27.32 19.58
CA SER A 23 5.33 -28.26 20.15
C SER A 23 6.08 -29.02 19.06
N LEU A 24 5.39 -29.46 18.00
CA LEU A 24 6.02 -30.12 16.86
C LEU A 24 7.02 -29.21 16.15
N LEU A 25 6.64 -27.95 15.88
CA LEU A 25 7.53 -26.96 15.29
C LEU A 25 8.76 -26.71 16.20
N GLY A 26 8.54 -26.54 17.50
CA GLY A 26 9.63 -26.40 18.48
C GLY A 26 10.59 -27.58 18.49
N MET A 27 10.08 -28.83 18.45
CA MET A 27 10.91 -30.04 18.37
C MET A 27 11.74 -30.10 17.08
N LEU A 28 11.21 -29.56 15.97
CA LEU A 28 11.90 -29.46 14.70
C LEU A 28 12.84 -28.24 14.62
N ARG A 29 12.95 -27.45 15.70
CA ARG A 29 13.70 -26.18 15.78
C ARG A 29 13.22 -25.15 14.76
N VAL A 30 11.90 -25.10 14.57
CA VAL A 30 11.23 -24.09 13.76
C VAL A 30 10.55 -23.11 14.71
N ASP A 31 10.99 -21.86 14.68
CA ASP A 31 10.47 -20.81 15.57
C ASP A 31 9.20 -20.20 14.98
N ILE A 32 8.19 -20.03 15.83
CA ILE A 32 6.97 -19.29 15.44
C ILE A 32 7.23 -17.81 15.66
N VAL A 33 7.25 -17.04 14.57
CA VAL A 33 7.38 -15.58 14.61
C VAL A 33 6.04 -14.96 14.95
N THR A 34 4.97 -15.38 14.27
CA THR A 34 3.60 -14.89 14.51
C THR A 34 2.60 -15.92 14.00
N ILE A 35 1.44 -16.00 14.65
CA ILE A 35 0.29 -16.79 14.20
C ILE A 35 -0.99 -16.00 14.38
N ASN A 36 -1.92 -16.11 13.43
CA ASN A 36 -3.27 -15.55 13.56
C ASN A 36 -4.31 -16.37 12.78
N GLY A 37 -5.60 -16.17 13.09
CA GLY A 37 -6.68 -16.60 12.21
C GLY A 37 -6.78 -15.68 11.00
N VAL A 38 -7.03 -16.24 9.81
CA VAL A 38 -7.16 -15.49 8.56
C VAL A 38 -8.51 -15.82 7.92
N ASP A 39 -9.32 -14.79 7.67
CA ASP A 39 -10.68 -14.88 7.09
C ASP A 39 -11.62 -15.85 7.85
N GLY A 40 -11.37 -16.05 9.15
CA GLY A 40 -12.18 -16.91 10.03
C GLY A 40 -12.09 -18.42 9.76
N ARG A 41 -11.46 -18.83 8.65
CA ARG A 41 -11.36 -20.23 8.21
C ARG A 41 -9.96 -20.79 8.37
N TYR A 42 -8.95 -20.01 7.97
CA TYR A 42 -7.57 -20.47 7.94
C TYR A 42 -6.79 -19.99 9.15
N ARG A 43 -5.68 -20.67 9.44
CA ARG A 43 -4.65 -20.21 10.36
C ARG A 43 -3.40 -19.93 9.54
N GLY A 44 -2.96 -18.68 9.58
CA GLY A 44 -1.72 -18.25 8.98
C GLY A 44 -0.62 -18.17 10.04
N MET A 45 0.56 -18.66 9.72
CA MET A 45 1.72 -18.65 10.59
C MET A 45 2.95 -18.20 9.82
N LEU A 46 3.69 -17.25 10.38
CA LEU A 46 5.05 -16.93 9.96
C LEU A 46 6.00 -17.69 10.88
N VAL A 47 6.88 -18.46 10.28
CA VAL A 47 7.89 -19.25 10.99
C VAL A 47 9.28 -18.93 10.50
N HIS A 48 10.28 -19.17 11.33
CA HIS A 48 11.68 -19.01 11.00
C HIS A 48 12.42 -20.32 11.19
N THR A 49 13.33 -20.62 10.26
CA THR A 49 14.22 -21.78 10.37
C THR A 49 15.56 -21.49 9.71
N ASP A 50 16.62 -22.01 10.33
CA ASP A 50 17.97 -21.97 9.78
C ASP A 50 18.11 -22.91 8.57
N HIS A 51 17.35 -24.00 8.54
CA HIS A 51 17.48 -25.09 7.58
C HIS A 51 16.13 -25.52 6.99
N ASP A 52 15.95 -25.32 5.68
CA ASP A 52 14.72 -25.65 4.95
C ASP A 52 14.27 -27.11 5.07
N GLN A 53 15.18 -28.03 5.43
CA GLN A 53 14.79 -29.42 5.72
C GLN A 53 13.86 -29.52 6.94
N GLN A 54 13.96 -28.62 7.92
CA GLN A 54 13.11 -28.63 9.12
C GLN A 54 11.65 -28.35 8.77
N ILE A 55 11.39 -27.35 7.93
CA ILE A 55 10.03 -27.04 7.50
C ILE A 55 9.46 -28.12 6.57
N LYS A 56 10.30 -28.74 5.72
CA LYS A 56 9.88 -29.91 4.91
C LYS A 56 9.52 -31.12 5.76
N ARG A 57 10.25 -31.36 6.86
CA ARG A 57 9.90 -32.42 7.82
C ARG A 57 8.57 -32.11 8.52
N PHE A 58 8.35 -30.85 8.91
CA PHE A 58 7.07 -30.42 9.45
C PHE A 58 5.94 -30.70 8.46
N GLU A 59 6.09 -30.30 7.19
CA GLU A 59 5.10 -30.56 6.14
C GLU A 59 4.77 -32.04 6.00
N LEU A 60 5.78 -32.91 5.92
CA LEU A 60 5.59 -34.36 5.84
C LEU A 60 4.83 -34.91 7.04
N ILE A 61 5.21 -34.53 8.27
CA ILE A 61 4.53 -35.01 9.49
C ILE A 61 3.09 -34.49 9.55
N ALA A 62 2.90 -33.19 9.34
CA ALA A 62 1.60 -32.55 9.42
C ALA A 62 0.63 -33.06 8.32
N SER A 63 1.13 -33.48 7.15
CA SER A 63 0.31 -34.11 6.11
C SER A 63 -0.30 -35.46 6.53
N THR A 64 0.24 -36.10 7.57
CA THR A 64 -0.29 -37.34 8.14
C THR A 64 -1.30 -37.11 9.28
N MET A 65 -1.54 -35.85 9.66
CA MET A 65 -2.45 -35.50 10.76
C MET A 65 -3.87 -35.27 10.24
N ASP A 66 -4.83 -36.09 10.65
CA ASP A 66 -6.24 -35.90 10.27
C ASP A 66 -6.88 -34.63 10.85
N ALA A 67 -6.23 -34.01 11.85
CA ALA A 67 -6.76 -32.86 12.55
C ALA A 67 -6.60 -31.53 11.78
N ILE A 68 -5.65 -31.46 10.85
CA ILE A 68 -5.34 -30.25 10.07
C ILE A 68 -5.10 -30.56 8.60
N VAL A 69 -5.36 -29.57 7.75
CA VAL A 69 -4.99 -29.62 6.33
C VAL A 69 -4.07 -28.45 6.04
N ILE A 70 -2.85 -28.73 5.57
CA ILE A 70 -1.94 -27.70 5.09
C ILE A 70 -2.35 -27.28 3.69
N HIS A 71 -2.51 -25.98 3.48
CA HIS A 71 -2.82 -25.38 2.17
C HIS A 71 -1.60 -24.73 1.52
N LYS A 72 -0.71 -24.13 2.32
CA LYS A 72 0.49 -23.43 1.80
C LYS A 72 1.67 -23.62 2.74
N ILE A 73 2.83 -23.99 2.20
CA ILE A 73 4.15 -23.86 2.83
C ILE A 73 5.11 -23.30 1.78
N ARG A 74 5.53 -22.05 1.95
CA ARG A 74 6.39 -21.34 0.99
C ARG A 74 7.00 -20.09 1.62
N GLU A 75 7.92 -19.44 0.91
CA GLU A 75 8.39 -18.11 1.31
C GLU A 75 7.21 -17.11 1.41
N PRO A 76 7.18 -16.28 2.47
CA PRO A 76 6.10 -15.33 2.72
C PRO A 76 6.12 -14.22 1.66
N LYS A 77 4.95 -13.95 1.08
CA LYS A 77 4.71 -12.71 0.33
C LYS A 77 4.24 -11.64 1.30
N LEU A 78 4.37 -10.35 0.92
CA LEU A 78 3.87 -9.23 1.71
C LEU A 78 2.40 -9.41 2.15
N ARG A 79 1.55 -9.93 1.26
CA ARG A 79 0.14 -10.23 1.57
C ARG A 79 -0.01 -11.30 2.66
N ASP A 80 0.87 -12.29 2.67
CA ASP A 80 0.84 -13.37 3.67
C ASP A 80 1.21 -12.79 5.04
N VAL A 81 2.24 -11.94 5.11
CA VAL A 81 2.67 -11.26 6.33
C VAL A 81 1.56 -10.38 6.90
N LEU A 82 0.93 -9.57 6.04
CA LEU A 82 -0.14 -8.67 6.45
C LEU A 82 -1.41 -9.43 6.83
N ALA A 83 -1.74 -10.51 6.13
CA ALA A 83 -2.87 -11.35 6.49
C ALA A 83 -2.70 -11.99 7.86
N VAL A 84 -1.48 -12.44 8.20
CA VAL A 84 -1.17 -12.93 9.55
C VAL A 84 -1.25 -11.81 10.58
N ARG A 85 -0.75 -10.61 10.27
CA ARG A 85 -0.78 -9.48 11.23
C ARG A 85 -2.21 -8.98 11.52
N HIS A 86 -3.07 -8.90 10.50
CA HIS A 86 -4.39 -8.25 10.61
C HIS A 86 -5.58 -9.22 10.58
N GLY A 87 -5.32 -10.50 10.28
CA GLY A 87 -6.30 -11.58 10.35
C GLY A 87 -7.23 -11.71 9.14
N HIS A 88 -6.92 -11.07 8.01
CA HIS A 88 -7.64 -11.23 6.76
C HIS A 88 -6.78 -10.86 5.54
N TYR A 89 -7.11 -11.38 4.37
CA TYR A 89 -6.39 -11.07 3.15
C TYR A 89 -6.80 -9.71 2.56
N ILE A 90 -5.80 -8.92 2.14
CA ILE A 90 -6.03 -7.71 1.35
C ILE A 90 -6.64 -8.11 0.00
N GLN A 91 -7.76 -7.46 -0.33
CA GLN A 91 -8.48 -7.66 -1.59
C GLN A 91 -7.72 -7.02 -2.76
N ARG A 92 -7.71 -7.71 -3.90
CA ARG A 92 -7.17 -7.18 -5.15
C ARG A 92 -8.31 -6.88 -6.10
N GLY A 93 -8.10 -5.90 -6.98
CA GLY A 93 -8.99 -5.65 -8.11
C GLY A 93 -9.14 -6.92 -8.95
N THR A 94 -10.36 -7.18 -9.41
CA THR A 94 -10.68 -8.34 -10.26
C THR A 94 -9.93 -8.30 -11.59
N ASP A 95 -9.72 -7.09 -12.12
CA ASP A 95 -9.24 -6.89 -13.49
C ASP A 95 -7.75 -6.51 -13.55
N ASP A 96 -7.22 -5.84 -12.50
CA ASP A 96 -5.81 -5.46 -12.41
C ASP A 96 -5.17 -5.99 -11.12
N ARG A 97 -4.18 -6.88 -11.29
CA ARG A 97 -3.42 -7.50 -10.19
C ARG A 97 -2.54 -6.52 -9.43
N ARG A 98 -2.29 -5.32 -9.98
CA ARG A 98 -1.56 -4.21 -9.35
C ARG A 98 -2.46 -3.37 -8.44
N THR A 99 -3.77 -3.54 -8.55
CA THR A 99 -4.75 -2.78 -7.76
C THR A 99 -5.07 -3.50 -6.46
N TYR A 100 -4.88 -2.80 -5.34
CA TYR A 100 -5.22 -3.26 -3.99
C TYR A 100 -6.32 -2.39 -3.42
N GLN A 101 -7.36 -3.04 -2.90
CA GLN A 101 -8.54 -2.38 -2.37
C GLN A 101 -8.52 -2.42 -0.85
N PHE A 102 -8.78 -1.26 -0.25
CA PHE A 102 -8.86 -1.05 1.18
C PHE A 102 -10.11 -0.26 1.50
N ILE A 103 -10.73 -0.53 2.63
CA ILE A 103 -11.77 0.33 3.20
C ILE A 103 -11.19 1.22 4.29
N ARG A 104 -11.84 2.35 4.57
CA ARG A 104 -11.36 3.35 5.54
C ARG A 104 -11.18 2.77 6.95
N SER A 105 -11.96 1.76 7.35
CA SER A 105 -11.76 1.07 8.63
C SER A 105 -10.46 0.25 8.69
N GLU A 106 -9.81 0.00 7.55
CA GLU A 106 -8.56 -0.74 7.40
C GLU A 106 -7.35 0.19 7.20
N LEU A 107 -7.47 1.48 7.54
CA LEU A 107 -6.36 2.44 7.37
C LEU A 107 -5.05 1.96 8.01
N GLY A 108 -5.10 1.29 9.16
CA GLY A 108 -3.90 0.71 9.78
C GLY A 108 -3.22 -0.35 8.92
N ILE A 109 -3.99 -1.16 8.19
CA ILE A 109 -3.49 -2.20 7.27
C ILE A 109 -2.87 -1.55 6.05
N LEU A 110 -3.52 -0.51 5.51
CA LEU A 110 -2.97 0.26 4.41
C LEU A 110 -1.64 0.92 4.79
N VAL A 111 -1.55 1.49 6.00
CA VAL A 111 -0.31 2.09 6.52
C VAL A 111 0.79 1.05 6.61
N ASP A 112 0.51 -0.13 7.19
CA ASP A 112 1.49 -1.22 7.27
C ASP A 112 1.90 -1.71 5.88
N PHE A 113 0.97 -1.86 4.95
CA PHE A 113 1.22 -2.26 3.57
C PHE A 113 2.16 -1.29 2.85
N LEU A 114 1.84 0.01 2.91
CA LEU A 114 2.66 1.05 2.29
C LEU A 114 4.03 1.15 2.98
N ALA A 115 4.11 1.03 4.29
CA ALA A 115 5.37 1.09 5.02
C ALA A 115 6.34 -0.03 4.60
N GLU A 116 5.85 -1.25 4.40
CA GLU A 116 6.66 -2.36 3.89
C GLU A 116 7.10 -2.17 2.42
N ILE A 117 6.32 -1.44 1.62
CA ILE A 117 6.75 -1.05 0.27
C ILE A 117 7.81 0.04 0.35
N PHE A 118 7.63 1.02 1.23
CA PHE A 118 8.52 2.16 1.40
C PHE A 118 9.91 1.81 1.93
N LYS A 119 10.05 0.68 2.62
CA LYS A 119 11.35 0.14 3.04
C LYS A 119 12.17 -0.47 1.90
N GLN A 120 11.57 -0.65 0.72
CA GLN A 120 12.27 -1.22 -0.43
C GLN A 120 13.07 -0.12 -1.14
N ASP A 121 14.22 -0.49 -1.68
CA ASP A 121 15.06 0.43 -2.45
C ASP A 121 14.66 0.43 -3.93
N GLY A 122 14.97 1.52 -4.61
CA GLY A 122 14.79 1.66 -6.05
C GLY A 122 13.49 2.35 -6.48
N HIS A 123 13.23 2.27 -7.78
CA HIS A 123 12.09 2.91 -8.40
C HIS A 123 10.79 2.16 -8.09
N LYS A 124 9.80 2.87 -7.52
CA LYS A 124 8.40 2.44 -7.54
C LYS A 124 7.45 3.60 -7.73
N LEU A 125 6.51 3.46 -8.65
CA LEU A 125 5.44 4.42 -8.87
C LEU A 125 4.10 3.88 -8.33
N ILE A 126 3.57 4.54 -7.30
CA ILE A 126 2.39 4.11 -6.58
C ILE A 126 1.27 5.12 -6.79
N GLY A 127 0.12 4.66 -7.26
CA GLY A 127 -1.07 5.47 -7.46
C GLY A 127 -2.01 5.32 -6.27
N VAL A 128 -2.56 6.41 -5.74
CA VAL A 128 -3.57 6.35 -4.66
C VAL A 128 -4.87 7.00 -5.11
N ARG A 129 -5.89 6.17 -5.27
CA ARG A 129 -7.26 6.53 -5.62
C ARG A 129 -8.15 6.50 -4.37
N GLY A 130 -9.20 7.30 -4.40
CA GLY A 130 -10.19 7.33 -3.33
C GLY A 130 -10.91 8.67 -3.29
N MET A 131 -12.11 8.66 -2.70
CA MET A 131 -12.92 9.86 -2.53
C MET A 131 -12.19 10.93 -1.68
N PRO A 132 -12.57 12.22 -1.77
CA PRO A 132 -11.96 13.25 -0.93
C PRO A 132 -12.13 12.92 0.56
N ARG A 133 -11.09 13.21 1.36
CA ARG A 133 -11.09 13.03 2.84
C ARG A 133 -11.23 11.58 3.33
N VAL A 134 -10.98 10.58 2.47
CA VAL A 134 -11.00 9.17 2.85
C VAL A 134 -9.74 8.74 3.63
N GLY A 135 -8.69 9.56 3.64
CA GLY A 135 -7.43 9.29 4.35
C GLY A 135 -6.22 9.01 3.46
N LYS A 136 -6.25 9.39 2.17
CA LYS A 136 -5.17 9.11 1.21
C LYS A 136 -3.83 9.71 1.68
N THR A 137 -3.77 11.02 1.83
CA THR A 137 -2.55 11.71 2.22
C THR A 137 -2.07 11.31 3.60
N GLU A 138 -2.99 11.17 4.55
CA GLU A 138 -2.70 10.76 5.92
C GLU A 138 -2.08 9.35 5.97
N SER A 139 -2.59 8.41 5.16
CA SER A 139 -2.05 7.05 5.08
C SER A 139 -0.62 7.02 4.52
N VAL A 140 -0.35 7.83 3.49
CA VAL A 140 0.98 7.93 2.86
C VAL A 140 1.99 8.54 3.83
N VAL A 141 1.61 9.62 4.53
CA VAL A 141 2.48 10.27 5.52
C VAL A 141 2.73 9.32 6.71
N ALA A 142 1.69 8.68 7.24
CA ALA A 142 1.84 7.72 8.34
C ALA A 142 2.75 6.54 7.95
N ALA A 143 2.59 6.00 6.75
CA ALA A 143 3.44 4.93 6.24
C ALA A 143 4.90 5.37 6.08
N SER A 144 5.13 6.60 5.63
CA SER A 144 6.49 7.18 5.53
C SER A 144 7.17 7.25 6.90
N VAL A 145 6.43 7.70 7.93
CA VAL A 145 6.91 7.70 9.33
C VAL A 145 7.21 6.28 9.81
N CYS A 146 6.30 5.32 9.58
CA CYS A 146 6.50 3.92 9.96
C CYS A 146 7.69 3.26 9.25
N ALA A 147 8.00 3.68 8.02
CA ALA A 147 9.16 3.21 7.27
C ALA A 147 10.46 3.95 7.62
N ASN A 148 10.41 4.96 8.51
CA ASN A 148 11.53 5.85 8.81
C ASN A 148 12.09 6.55 7.56
N LYS A 149 11.21 6.91 6.62
CA LYS A 149 11.56 7.60 5.37
C LYS A 149 11.03 9.05 5.44
N LYS A 150 11.84 10.01 4.99
CA LYS A 150 11.38 11.39 4.85
C LYS A 150 10.42 11.48 3.67
N TRP A 151 9.38 12.30 3.78
CA TRP A 151 8.44 12.55 2.67
C TRP A 151 8.53 14.00 2.18
N VAL A 152 8.39 14.19 0.87
CA VAL A 152 8.44 15.50 0.22
C VAL A 152 7.22 15.68 -0.67
N PHE A 153 6.41 16.69 -0.37
CA PHE A 153 5.29 17.09 -1.22
C PHE A 153 5.77 17.97 -2.37
N LEU A 154 5.64 17.49 -3.61
CA LEU A 154 5.84 18.30 -4.82
C LEU A 154 4.56 19.08 -5.14
N SER A 155 3.42 18.40 -5.03
CA SER A 155 2.09 18.97 -5.17
C SER A 155 1.14 18.39 -4.13
N SER A 156 0.37 19.23 -3.45
CA SER A 156 -0.59 18.79 -2.42
C SER A 156 -1.74 19.77 -2.22
N THR A 157 -2.91 19.23 -1.88
CA THR A 157 -4.09 19.97 -1.43
C THR A 157 -4.12 20.23 0.08
N MET A 158 -3.18 19.68 0.88
CA MET A 158 -3.20 19.82 2.35
C MET A 158 -2.69 21.18 2.87
N ILE A 159 -3.48 21.79 3.77
CA ILE A 159 -3.23 22.93 4.70
C ILE A 159 -2.77 24.26 4.07
N LYS A 160 -1.91 24.25 3.06
CA LYS A 160 -1.68 25.34 2.09
C LYS A 160 -1.30 24.65 0.79
N GLN A 161 -2.05 24.91 -0.28
CA GLN A 161 -1.74 24.39 -1.61
C GLN A 161 -0.24 24.56 -1.87
N THR A 162 0.46 23.44 -1.98
CA THR A 162 1.91 23.43 -2.18
C THR A 162 2.15 23.03 -3.62
N ILE A 163 2.78 23.91 -4.39
CA ILE A 163 3.35 23.61 -5.71
C ILE A 163 4.82 23.99 -5.60
N ARG A 164 5.71 22.98 -5.65
CA ARG A 164 7.15 23.21 -5.67
C ARG A 164 7.64 23.39 -7.09
N THR A 165 8.44 24.43 -7.33
CA THR A 165 9.09 24.70 -8.62
C THR A 165 10.59 24.48 -8.59
N SER A 166 11.13 24.20 -7.40
CA SER A 166 12.52 23.82 -7.16
C SER A 166 12.61 23.01 -5.86
N MET A 167 13.68 22.24 -5.73
CA MET A 167 14.06 21.53 -4.49
C MET A 167 15.17 22.31 -3.76
N MET A 168 15.21 22.23 -2.43
CA MET A 168 16.25 22.91 -1.65
C MET A 168 17.33 21.93 -1.20
N GLY A 169 18.59 22.18 -1.56
CA GLY A 169 19.74 21.46 -1.02
C GLY A 169 19.69 19.93 -1.22
N ASP A 170 19.85 19.18 -0.14
CA ASP A 170 19.99 17.70 -0.09
C ASP A 170 18.62 16.95 -0.12
N GLU A 171 17.56 17.60 -0.60
CA GLU A 171 16.23 16.98 -0.70
C GLU A 171 16.13 15.97 -1.87
N PHE A 172 17.13 15.89 -2.74
CA PHE A 172 17.27 14.90 -3.83
C PHE A 172 17.80 13.54 -3.36
N SER A 173 17.58 13.19 -2.09
CA SER A 173 17.92 11.86 -1.60
C SER A 173 17.01 10.80 -2.22
N ASP A 174 17.61 9.71 -2.70
CA ASP A 174 16.92 8.50 -3.14
C ASP A 174 16.18 7.79 -2.01
N ASP A 175 16.52 8.12 -0.76
CA ASP A 175 15.86 7.65 0.47
C ASP A 175 14.54 8.39 0.77
N ASN A 176 14.21 9.46 0.04
CA ASN A 176 12.99 10.23 0.26
C ASN A 176 11.80 9.66 -0.53
N ILE A 177 10.58 9.79 0.01
CA ILE A 177 9.34 9.49 -0.71
C ILE A 177 8.77 10.78 -1.28
N PHE A 178 8.58 10.81 -2.59
CA PHE A 178 8.02 11.97 -3.27
C PHE A 178 6.52 11.82 -3.47
N ILE A 179 5.75 12.83 -3.07
CA ILE A 179 4.29 12.81 -3.11
C ILE A 179 3.79 13.89 -4.06
N LEU A 180 2.93 13.47 -4.99
CA LEU A 180 2.28 14.31 -5.99
C LEU A 180 0.76 14.17 -5.87
N ASP A 181 0.04 15.25 -6.15
CA ASP A 181 -1.40 15.22 -6.39
C ASP A 181 -1.66 15.51 -7.87
N GLY A 182 -2.20 14.52 -8.57
CA GLY A 182 -2.51 14.60 -9.99
C GLY A 182 -3.51 15.71 -10.34
N ILE A 183 -4.41 16.06 -9.42
CA ILE A 183 -5.35 17.16 -9.65
C ILE A 183 -4.63 18.51 -9.59
N VAL A 184 -3.78 18.71 -8.59
CA VAL A 184 -3.00 19.96 -8.42
C VAL A 184 -1.97 20.11 -9.54
N THR A 185 -1.29 19.02 -9.88
CA THR A 185 -0.29 18.97 -10.96
C THR A 185 -0.94 19.28 -12.32
N ARG A 186 -2.15 18.78 -12.58
CA ARG A 186 -2.91 19.09 -13.80
C ARG A 186 -3.30 20.57 -13.89
N LYS A 187 -3.67 21.19 -12.77
CA LYS A 187 -4.18 22.56 -12.75
C LYS A 187 -3.09 23.62 -12.81
N THR A 188 -1.83 23.27 -12.56
CA THR A 188 -0.74 24.25 -12.65
C THR A 188 -0.36 24.49 -14.12
N SER A 189 -0.24 25.75 -14.51
CA SER A 189 0.35 26.16 -15.78
C SER A 189 1.85 26.46 -15.65
N ASP A 190 2.45 26.12 -14.51
CA ASP A 190 3.86 26.40 -14.23
C ASP A 190 4.78 25.33 -14.85
N GLU A 191 5.49 25.71 -15.91
CA GLU A 191 6.44 24.83 -16.59
C GLU A 191 7.60 24.37 -15.69
N ARG A 192 8.00 25.17 -14.69
CA ARG A 192 9.08 24.80 -13.76
C ARG A 192 8.64 23.66 -12.84
N HIS A 193 7.37 23.67 -12.43
CA HIS A 193 6.81 22.54 -11.69
C HIS A 193 6.83 21.28 -12.55
N MET A 194 6.40 21.38 -13.81
CA MET A 194 6.40 20.23 -14.73
C MET A 194 7.81 19.70 -14.99
N GLN A 195 8.80 20.58 -15.11
CA GLN A 195 10.20 20.19 -15.22
C GLN A 195 10.68 19.43 -13.98
N LEU A 196 10.37 19.94 -12.78
CA LEU A 196 10.69 19.26 -11.53
C LEU A 196 10.02 17.88 -11.43
N VAL A 197 8.74 17.77 -11.83
CA VAL A 197 8.04 16.48 -11.86
C VAL A 197 8.79 15.48 -12.76
N ARG A 198 9.16 15.87 -13.99
CA ARG A 198 9.93 14.98 -14.89
C ARG A 198 11.26 14.55 -14.29
N GLU A 199 11.98 15.47 -13.65
CA GLU A 199 13.23 15.17 -12.97
C GLU A 199 13.05 14.14 -11.85
N ILE A 200 12.07 14.36 -10.97
CA ILE A 200 11.80 13.43 -9.86
C ILE A 200 11.34 12.06 -10.36
N MET A 201 10.50 12.02 -11.39
CA MET A 201 10.03 10.76 -11.98
C MET A 201 11.19 9.90 -12.50
N GLY A 202 12.28 10.51 -12.99
CA GLY A 202 13.48 9.82 -13.44
C GLY A 202 14.39 9.27 -12.33
N LEU A 203 14.21 9.67 -11.06
CA LEU A 203 15.06 9.20 -9.95
C LEU A 203 14.77 7.73 -9.60
N PRO A 204 15.74 6.94 -9.12
CA PRO A 204 15.51 5.55 -8.72
C PRO A 204 14.92 5.45 -7.30
N THR A 205 13.82 6.15 -7.05
CA THR A 205 13.17 6.25 -5.73
C THR A 205 11.67 5.99 -5.81
N ILE A 206 11.01 5.92 -4.65
CA ILE A 206 9.57 5.71 -4.53
C ILE A 206 8.82 7.03 -4.69
N LYS A 207 7.80 7.02 -5.55
CA LYS A 207 6.87 8.14 -5.71
C LYS A 207 5.45 7.67 -5.51
N VAL A 208 4.67 8.56 -4.92
CA VAL A 208 3.25 8.38 -4.68
C VAL A 208 2.49 9.47 -5.40
N VAL A 209 1.60 9.09 -6.31
CA VAL A 209 0.71 10.00 -7.02
C VAL A 209 -0.71 9.78 -6.54
N GLU A 210 -1.24 10.75 -5.79
CA GLU A 210 -2.67 10.82 -5.53
C GLU A 210 -3.42 11.21 -6.80
N HIS A 211 -4.61 10.64 -6.99
CA HIS A 211 -5.41 10.86 -8.20
C HIS A 211 -4.62 10.55 -9.49
N PRO A 212 -4.05 9.34 -9.64
CA PRO A 212 -3.19 8.98 -10.78
C PRO A 212 -3.91 9.15 -12.12
N ASP A 213 -5.22 8.93 -12.17
CA ASP A 213 -6.05 9.11 -13.36
C ASP A 213 -6.09 10.55 -13.87
N MET A 214 -5.90 11.52 -12.98
CA MET A 214 -5.83 12.93 -13.36
C MET A 214 -4.42 13.33 -13.80
N PHE A 215 -3.42 12.70 -13.22
CA PHE A 215 -2.01 12.88 -13.58
C PHE A 215 -1.72 12.40 -15.01
N VAL A 216 -2.20 11.22 -15.39
CA VAL A 216 -1.94 10.63 -16.73
C VAL A 216 -2.63 11.37 -17.87
N LYS A 217 -3.71 12.12 -17.60
CA LYS A 217 -4.45 12.86 -18.65
C LYS A 217 -3.68 14.03 -19.28
N GLN A 218 -2.66 14.55 -18.61
CA GLN A 218 -1.88 15.72 -19.05
C GLN A 218 -0.37 15.53 -18.89
N SER A 219 0.07 14.31 -18.61
CA SER A 219 1.49 13.98 -18.56
C SER A 219 1.85 13.00 -19.67
N GLU A 220 3.14 12.75 -19.82
CA GLU A 220 3.69 11.71 -20.71
C GLU A 220 3.53 10.28 -20.14
N TYR A 221 3.03 10.16 -18.91
CA TYR A 221 2.83 8.90 -18.22
C TYR A 221 1.44 8.32 -18.47
N THR A 222 1.37 7.01 -18.42
CA THR A 222 0.19 6.18 -18.59
C THR A 222 -0.17 5.49 -17.28
N ILE A 223 -1.39 4.94 -17.18
CA ILE A 223 -1.77 4.22 -15.96
C ILE A 223 -0.96 2.92 -15.83
N GLU A 224 -0.43 2.42 -16.93
CA GLU A 224 0.40 1.23 -17.01
C GLU A 224 1.78 1.42 -16.38
N ASP A 225 2.28 2.66 -16.29
CA ASP A 225 3.56 2.99 -15.64
C ASP A 225 3.52 2.83 -14.12
N PHE A 226 2.34 2.70 -13.53
CA PHE A 226 2.17 2.48 -12.10
C PHE A 226 2.41 1.01 -11.75
N ASP A 227 3.36 0.78 -10.84
CA ASP A 227 3.66 -0.55 -10.30
C ASP A 227 2.53 -1.06 -9.40
N ILE A 228 1.90 -0.15 -8.66
CA ILE A 228 0.86 -0.43 -7.66
C ILE A 228 -0.20 0.66 -7.72
N ILE A 229 -1.46 0.26 -7.67
CA ILE A 229 -2.59 1.18 -7.47
C ILE A 229 -3.29 0.80 -6.17
N ILE A 230 -3.51 1.79 -5.32
CA ILE A 230 -4.28 1.68 -4.08
C ILE A 230 -5.64 2.30 -4.31
N GLU A 231 -6.71 1.57 -4.00
CA GLU A 231 -8.07 2.09 -3.95
C GLU A 231 -8.53 2.14 -2.50
N LEU A 232 -8.61 3.35 -1.95
CA LEU A 232 -9.12 3.59 -0.62
C LEU A 232 -10.58 4.03 -0.68
N ARG A 233 -11.46 3.16 -0.19
CA ARG A 233 -12.92 3.30 -0.22
C ARG A 233 -13.47 3.58 1.18
N THR A 234 -14.67 4.13 1.24
CA THR A 234 -15.41 4.29 2.51
C THR A 234 -16.12 3.00 2.89
N THR A 235 -16.68 2.29 1.89
CA THR A 235 -17.37 1.01 2.02
C THR A 235 -16.89 0.08 0.90
N VAL A 236 -17.09 -1.23 1.07
CA VAL A 236 -16.60 -2.26 0.12
C VAL A 236 -17.13 -2.01 -1.29
N ASP A 237 -18.42 -1.71 -1.41
CA ASP A 237 -19.12 -1.52 -2.68
C ASP A 237 -19.01 -0.09 -3.25
N GLN A 238 -18.27 0.82 -2.60
CA GLN A 238 -18.14 2.19 -3.10
C GLN A 238 -17.34 2.21 -4.41
N GLU A 239 -18.00 2.64 -5.48
CA GLU A 239 -17.32 3.01 -6.71
C GLU A 239 -16.61 4.36 -6.56
N ILE A 240 -15.35 4.41 -7.00
CA ILE A 240 -14.58 5.66 -7.04
C ILE A 240 -14.91 6.34 -8.36
N THR A 241 -15.84 7.29 -8.33
CA THR A 241 -16.30 8.01 -9.53
C THR A 241 -15.59 9.36 -9.68
N TYR A 242 -15.07 9.61 -10.88
CA TYR A 242 -14.19 10.75 -11.17
C TYR A 242 -14.93 12.08 -11.35
N GLU A 243 -16.20 12.06 -11.76
CA GLU A 243 -17.03 13.26 -11.91
C GLU A 243 -17.22 14.01 -10.59
N ILE A 244 -17.22 13.28 -9.48
CA ILE A 244 -17.38 13.83 -8.13
C ILE A 244 -16.06 14.42 -7.62
N LEU A 245 -14.92 13.85 -8.03
CA LEU A 245 -13.58 14.37 -7.68
C LEU A 245 -13.31 15.74 -8.33
N GLU A 246 -13.75 15.96 -9.58
CA GLU A 246 -13.63 17.28 -10.22
C GLU A 246 -14.58 18.33 -9.60
N LYS A 247 -15.79 17.93 -9.18
CA LYS A 247 -16.79 18.85 -8.60
C LYS A 247 -16.49 19.24 -7.14
N ASN A 248 -15.98 18.33 -6.32
CA ASN A 248 -15.75 18.55 -4.88
C ASN A 248 -14.33 19.01 -4.52
N ASP A 249 -13.47 19.24 -5.52
CA ASP A 249 -12.17 19.86 -5.29
C ASP A 249 -12.36 21.34 -4.91
N PRO A 250 -11.78 21.84 -3.81
CA PRO A 250 -11.82 23.27 -3.44
C PRO A 250 -11.40 24.25 -4.55
N LEU A 251 -10.72 23.79 -5.59
CA LEU A 251 -10.40 24.58 -6.80
C LEU A 251 -11.59 24.79 -7.76
N SER A 252 -12.59 23.91 -7.81
CA SER A 252 -13.78 24.10 -8.68
C SER A 252 -14.68 25.25 -8.20
N ASN A 253 -14.62 25.56 -6.91
CA ASN A 253 -15.45 26.60 -6.29
C ASN A 253 -14.81 28.01 -6.31
N ARG A 254 -13.67 28.17 -6.98
CA ARG A 254 -13.06 29.48 -7.26
C ARG A 254 -13.20 29.84 -8.73
N ASN A 255 -14.40 30.21 -9.15
CA ASN A 255 -14.58 30.95 -10.39
C ASN A 255 -13.96 32.36 -10.22
N PRO A 256 -13.06 32.81 -11.11
CA PRO A 256 -12.75 34.22 -11.28
C PRO A 256 -13.84 34.84 -12.16
N MET A 257 -15.04 35.03 -11.60
CA MET A 257 -16.10 35.81 -12.24
C MET A 257 -16.40 37.03 -11.36
N GLY A 258 -15.60 38.07 -11.59
CA GLY A 258 -15.73 39.41 -11.04
C GLY A 258 -14.93 40.37 -11.92
N GLY A 259 -15.25 40.36 -13.21
CA GLY A 259 -14.62 41.21 -14.21
C GLY A 259 -14.83 42.69 -13.92
N PHE A 260 -13.76 43.44 -14.18
CA PHE A 260 -13.74 44.88 -14.41
C PHE A 260 -14.99 45.39 -15.15
N ASN A 261 -15.61 46.43 -14.59
CA ASN A 261 -16.18 47.56 -15.34
C ASN A 261 -15.74 48.82 -14.59
N MET A 262 -14.68 49.49 -15.06
CA MET A 262 -14.68 50.64 -15.97
C MET A 262 -15.15 51.94 -15.31
N PHE A 263 -14.25 52.93 -15.36
CA PHE A 263 -14.44 54.34 -15.04
C PHE A 263 -15.65 54.94 -15.76
N ASN A 264 -16.58 55.53 -15.00
CA ASN A 264 -17.06 56.91 -15.11
C ASN A 264 -18.07 57.22 -13.99
#